data_AF-A0A3N5UZY7-F1
#
_entry.id   AF-A0A3N5UZY7-F1
#
_cell.length_a   1.000
_cell.length_b   1.000
_cell.length_c   1.000
_cell.angle_alpha   90.00
_cell.angle_beta   90.00
_cell.angle_gamma   90.00
#
_symmetry.space_group_name_H-M   'P 1'
#
loop_
_entity.id
_entity.type
_entity.pdbx_description
1 polymer ?
#
loop_
_entity_poly.entity_id
_entity_poly.type
_entity_poly.pdbx_seq_one_letter_code
_entity_poly.pdbx_strand_id
1 'polypeptide(L)' 'NIVEKEDRGLFTVRTEVRSKHGDSHLGHVFPDGPQPTGLRYCINSASLRFIPKEELEKEGYGEYLNIFK' A
#
# COMPACT_ATOMS: atom_id res chain seq x y z
N ASN A 1 -1.21 -5.54 -6.48
CA ASN A 1 -1.56 -4.13 -6.77
C ASN A 1 -0.41 -3.14 -6.58
N ILE A 2 0.73 -3.55 -6.02
CA ILE A 2 1.91 -2.70 -5.85
C ILE A 2 3.14 -3.27 -6.55
N VAL A 3 4.15 -2.43 -6.76
CA VAL A 3 5.49 -2.79 -7.23
C VAL A 3 6.50 -2.23 -6.23
N GLU A 4 7.53 -3.02 -5.92
CA GLU A 4 8.65 -2.63 -5.07
C GLU A 4 9.86 -2.25 -5.94
N LYS A 5 10.50 -1.12 -5.63
CA LYS A 5 11.70 -0.64 -6.33
C LYS A 5 12.77 -0.28 -5.32
N GLU A 6 14.02 -0.51 -5.67
CA GLU A 6 15.15 -0.07 -4.84
C GLU A 6 15.30 1.46 -4.93
N ASP A 7 15.34 2.13 -3.79
CA ASP A 7 15.52 3.58 -3.65
C ASP A 7 16.83 3.85 -2.91
N ARG A 8 17.76 4.55 -3.59
CA ARG A 8 19.08 4.95 -3.07
C ARG A 8 19.19 6.44 -2.78
N GLY A 9 18.07 7.17 -2.73
CA GLY A 9 18.07 8.63 -2.70
C GLY A 9 18.61 9.27 -1.41
N LEU A 10 18.63 8.56 -0.28
CA LEU A 10 18.96 9.15 1.03
C LEU A 10 19.83 8.23 1.89
N PHE A 11 21.17 8.34 1.82
CA PHE A 11 22.20 7.72 2.69
C PHE A 11 22.09 6.22 3.07
N THR A 12 20.96 5.57 2.78
CA THR A 12 20.56 4.22 3.07
C THR A 12 19.72 3.71 1.90
N VAL A 13 19.73 2.40 1.70
CA VAL A 13 18.92 1.74 0.69
C VAL A 13 17.55 1.45 1.30
N ARG A 14 16.49 1.95 0.66
CA ARG A 14 15.10 1.70 1.05
C ARG A 14 14.38 0.98 -0.09
N THR A 15 13.26 0.35 0.22
CA THR A 15 12.38 -0.24 -0.79
C THR A 15 11.16 0.67 -0.99
N GLU A 16 11.13 1.37 -2.13
CA GLU A 16 10.00 2.19 -2.55
C GLU A 16 8.81 1.31 -2.95
N VAL A 17 7.62 1.72 -2.56
CA VAL A 17 6.35 1.09 -2.93
C VAL A 17 5.59 2.01 -3.88
N ARG A 18 5.19 1.49 -5.04
CA ARG A 18 4.44 2.23 -6.08
C ARG A 18 3.18 1.48 -6.49
N SER A 19 2.17 2.21 -6.98
CA SER A 19 0.97 1.61 -7.57
C SER A 19 1.33 0.85 -8.86
N LYS A 20 0.94 -0.42 -8.97
CA LYS A 20 1.20 -1.22 -10.17
C LYS A 20 0.51 -0.66 -11.42
N HIS A 21 -0.67 -0.05 -11.24
CA HIS A 21 -1.52 0.37 -12.35
C HIS A 21 -1.36 1.84 -12.72
N GLY A 22 -1.00 2.70 -11.75
CA GLY A 22 -0.84 4.14 -11.97
C GLY A 22 0.60 4.65 -11.90
N ASP A 23 1.56 3.79 -11.51
CA ASP A 23 2.95 4.15 -11.19
C ASP A 23 3.11 5.30 -10.19
N SER A 24 2.07 5.72 -9.47
CA SER A 24 2.18 6.73 -8.41
C SER A 24 3.03 6.21 -7.24
N HIS A 25 3.89 7.08 -6.71
CA HIS A 25 4.59 6.83 -5.46
C HIS A 25 3.60 6.68 -4.31
N LEU A 26 3.72 5.59 -3.54
CA LEU A 26 2.90 5.33 -2.36
C LEU A 26 3.69 5.59 -1.08
N GLY A 27 4.91 5.07 -0.99
CA GLY A 27 5.75 5.20 0.20
C GLY A 27 6.89 4.20 0.20
N HIS A 28 7.18 3.60 1.36
CA HIS A 28 8.26 2.63 1.53
C HIS A 28 7.83 1.44 2.39
N VAL A 29 8.50 0.30 2.19
CA VAL A 29 8.35 -0.90 3.03
C VAL A 29 9.63 -1.17 3.82
N PHE A 30 9.48 -1.60 5.07
CA PHE A 30 10.55 -1.90 6.00
C PHE A 30 10.38 -3.29 6.63
N PRO A 31 11.48 -4.01 6.97
CA PRO A 31 11.45 -5.35 7.57
C PRO A 31 11.30 -5.34 9.11
N ASP A 32 10.81 -4.24 9.69
CA ASP A 32 10.64 -4.04 11.13
C ASP A 32 9.15 -4.04 11.55
N GLY A 33 8.31 -4.73 10.78
CA GLY A 33 6.89 -4.89 11.06
C GLY A 33 6.58 -6.01 12.06
N PRO A 34 5.31 -6.11 12.50
CA PRO A 34 4.87 -7.20 13.36
C PRO A 34 4.83 -8.55 12.62
N GLN A 35 4.91 -9.63 13.39
CA GLN A 35 4.67 -10.99 12.89
C GLN A 35 3.21 -11.14 12.41
N PRO A 36 2.92 -12.01 11.43
CA PRO A 36 3.79 -13.06 10.87
C PRO A 36 4.67 -12.63 9.69
N THR A 37 4.41 -11.48 9.08
CA THR A 37 5.13 -11.07 7.87
C THR A 37 6.43 -10.35 8.20
N GLY A 38 6.51 -9.66 9.35
CA GLY A 38 7.65 -8.81 9.68
C GLY A 38 7.74 -7.55 8.82
N LEU A 39 6.73 -7.23 8.00
CA LEU A 39 6.76 -6.13 7.05
C LEU A 39 5.92 -4.95 7.52
N ARG A 40 6.47 -3.74 7.42
CA ARG A 40 5.79 -2.48 7.70
C ARG A 40 5.71 -1.63 6.44
N TYR A 41 4.50 -1.48 5.91
CA TYR A 41 4.21 -0.60 4.77
C TYR A 41 3.86 0.80 5.29
N CYS A 42 4.77 1.76 5.13
CA CYS A 42 4.53 3.16 5.45
C CYS A 42 4.13 3.92 4.18
N ILE A 43 2.83 4.19 4.06
CA ILE A 43 2.21 4.78 2.86
C ILE A 43 1.72 6.20 3.16
N ASN A 44 1.98 7.12 2.24
CA ASN A 44 1.54 8.50 2.34
C ASN A 44 0.03 8.59 2.19
N SER A 45 -0.66 9.23 3.13
CA SER A 45 -2.12 9.42 3.08
C SER A 45 -2.56 10.18 1.81
N ALA A 46 -1.76 11.14 1.34
CA ALA A 46 -2.02 11.87 0.11
C ALA A 46 -2.06 10.98 -1.15
N SER A 47 -1.50 9.77 -1.09
CA SER A 47 -1.54 8.79 -2.19
C SER A 47 -2.76 7.86 -2.16
N LEU A 48 -3.62 7.99 -1.15
CA LEU A 48 -4.74 7.09 -0.90
C LEU A 48 -6.07 7.85 -0.84
N ARG A 49 -7.13 7.18 -1.27
CA ARG A 49 -8.52 7.56 -0.99
C ARG A 49 -9.16 6.44 -0.18
N PHE A 50 -9.71 6.78 0.98
CA PHE A 50 -10.43 5.83 1.80
C PHE A 50 -11.84 5.62 1.26
N ILE A 51 -12.30 4.36 1.24
CA ILE A 51 -13.67 3.97 0.93
C ILE A 51 -14.19 3.19 2.15
N PRO A 52 -15.23 3.67 2.85
CA PRO A 52 -15.87 2.93 3.93
C PRO A 52 -16.41 1.56 3.45
N LYS A 53 -16.44 0.57 4.34
CA LYS A 53 -16.92 -0.80 4.01
C LYS A 53 -18.34 -0.76 3.43
N GLU A 54 -19.18 0.09 4.01
CA GLU A 54 -20.59 0.26 3.67
C GLU A 54 -20.79 0.86 2.26
N GLU A 55 -19.76 1.50 1.70
CA GLU A 55 -19.81 2.16 0.39
C GLU A 55 -19.18 1.32 -0.73
N LEU A 56 -18.53 0.19 -0.41
CA LEU A 56 -17.80 -0.63 -1.38
C LEU A 56 -18.69 -1.12 -2.53
N GLU A 57 -19.87 -1.67 -2.27
CA GLU A 57 -20.77 -2.12 -3.34
C GLU A 57 -21.25 -0.96 -4.21
N LYS A 58 -21.64 0.14 -3.58
CA LYS A 58 -22.15 1.34 -4.26
C LYS A 58 -21.09 1.96 -5.17
N GLU A 59 -19.83 1.95 -4.77
CA GLU A 59 -18.71 2.46 -5.56
C GLU A 59 -18.16 1.44 -6.58
N GLY A 60 -18.73 0.24 -6.69
CA GLY A 60 -18.32 -0.78 -7.65
C GLY A 60 -17.16 -1.66 -7.19
N TYR A 61 -16.78 -1.61 -5.92
CA TYR A 61 -15.74 -2.41 -5.28
C TYR A 61 -16.31 -3.60 -4.47
N GLY A 62 -17.51 -4.07 -4.81
CA GLY A 62 -18.19 -5.15 -4.07
C GLY A 62 -17.40 -6.47 -3.99
N GLU A 63 -16.54 -6.75 -4.96
CA GLU A 63 -15.65 -7.94 -4.93
C GLU A 63 -14.72 -7.97 -3.70
N TYR A 64 -14.38 -6.80 -3.16
CA TYR A 64 -13.49 -6.66 -2.01
C TYR A 64 -14.19 -6.82 -0.67
N LEU A 65 -15.53 -6.95 -0.62
CA LEU A 65 -16.24 -7.18 0.64
C LEU A 65 -15.78 -8.46 1.35
N ASN A 66 -15.35 -9.47 0.59
CA ASN A 66 -14.89 -10.75 1.11
C ASN A 66 -13.63 -10.66 2.00
N ILE A 67 -12.88 -9.56 1.95
CA ILE A 67 -11.69 -9.35 2.80
C ILE A 67 -12.07 -8.88 4.21
N PHE A 68 -13.27 -8.32 4.37
CA PHE A 68 -13.82 -7.88 5.64
C PHE A 68 -14.64 -9.03 6.23
N LYS A 69 -14.01 -9.84 7.08
CA LYS A 69 -14.70 -10.83 7.89
C LYS A 69 -15.75 -10.19 8.81
#